data_AF-A0A5J6U9T8-F1
#
_entry.id   AF-A0A5J6U9T8-F1
#
_cell.length_a   1.000
_cell.length_b   1.000
_cell.length_c   1.000
_cell.angle_alpha   90.00
_cell.angle_beta   90.00
_cell.angle_gamma   90.00
#
_symmetry.space_group_name_H-M   'P 1'
#
loop_
_entity.id
_entity.type
_entity.pdbx_description
1 polymer ?
#
loop_
_entity_poly.entity_id
_entity_poly.type
_entity_poly.pdbx_seq_one_letter_code
_entity_poly.pdbx_strand_id
1 'polypeptide(L)'
;MTVETIPTCAFPGCTNPPEAPAPGAPAPRYCEHPEHNALGAFRKFRAKRQQRKEGKRQAAAAKKAGDMPVTAAPAADFTSPPVVPGPGTAPRPEAVPPEAAGMASELLDSAMEAAAESATDNAGARDEIVALMTRLATDLPAYIEELAIITDSAAAEARIEVVTKASAQRTLAAEQRAALAEEAAEMAVDRLDEAERNFEEETERIRTETAKQVADADFVRAELERYRERVGQLEERLDQVREEADTARRERGDLALEIERHRAAHGE
;
A
#
# COMPACT_ATOMS: atom_id res chain seq x y z
N MET A 1 -28.83 29.33 11.61
CA MET A 1 -29.15 27.93 11.28
C MET A 1 -27.86 27.14 11.25
N THR A 2 -27.61 26.26 12.22
CA THR A 2 -26.41 25.40 12.26
C THR A 2 -26.64 24.20 11.36
N VAL A 3 -25.90 24.09 10.26
CA VAL A 3 -25.93 22.91 9.40
C VAL A 3 -25.15 21.81 10.13
N GLU A 4 -25.86 20.91 10.80
CA GLU A 4 -25.26 19.70 11.37
C GLU A 4 -24.74 18.84 10.22
N THR A 5 -23.42 18.85 10.02
CA THR A 5 -22.74 18.02 9.03
C THR A 5 -22.70 16.58 9.55
N ILE A 6 -23.66 15.77 9.10
CA ILE A 6 -23.70 14.34 9.40
C ILE A 6 -22.36 13.74 8.92
N PRO A 7 -21.61 13.04 9.80
CA PRO A 7 -20.34 12.43 9.42
C PRO A 7 -20.58 11.45 8.27
N THR A 8 -19.71 11.48 7.27
CA THR A 8 -19.76 10.58 6.11
C THR A 8 -18.76 9.44 6.29
N CYS A 9 -19.08 8.26 5.75
CA CYS A 9 -18.20 7.10 5.76
C CYS A 9 -16.82 7.46 5.19
N ALA A 10 -15.75 7.10 5.90
CA ALA A 10 -14.36 7.40 5.51
C ALA A 10 -13.86 6.58 4.30
N PHE A 11 -14.70 5.72 3.73
CA PHE A 11 -14.35 4.89 2.58
C PHE A 11 -14.40 5.72 1.27
N PRO A 12 -13.40 5.63 0.37
CA PRO A 12 -13.31 6.50 -0.80
C PRO A 12 -14.53 6.41 -1.71
N GLY A 13 -15.30 7.51 -1.82
CA GLY A 13 -16.47 7.61 -2.68
C GLY A 13 -17.77 7.06 -2.06
N CYS A 14 -17.79 6.70 -0.78
CA CYS A 14 -19.01 6.33 -0.08
C CYS A 14 -19.67 7.57 0.54
N THR A 15 -20.97 7.74 0.30
CA THR A 15 -21.79 8.83 0.88
C THR A 15 -22.69 8.35 2.02
N ASN A 16 -22.65 7.07 2.37
CA ASN A 16 -23.49 6.53 3.44
C ASN A 16 -22.99 7.03 4.80
N PRO A 17 -23.90 7.32 5.74
CA PRO A 17 -23.52 7.66 7.10
C PRO A 17 -22.86 6.44 7.80
N PRO A 18 -21.90 6.66 8.70
CA PRO A 18 -21.40 5.61 9.57
C PRO A 18 -22.50 5.17 10.54
N GLU A 19 -22.37 3.94 11.05
CA GLU A 19 -23.29 3.37 12.02
C GLU A 19 -23.35 4.24 13.30
N ALA A 20 -24.51 4.30 13.95
CA ALA A 20 -24.65 5.04 15.19
C ALA A 20 -23.76 4.42 16.28
N PRO A 21 -23.00 5.22 17.05
CA PRO A 21 -22.18 4.67 18.14
C PRO A 21 -23.06 3.95 19.16
N ALA A 22 -22.65 2.73 19.54
CA ALA A 22 -23.20 2.08 20.72
C ALA A 22 -22.85 2.90 21.98
N PRO A 23 -23.70 2.90 23.04
CA PRO A 23 -23.43 3.65 24.25
C PRO A 23 -22.08 3.24 24.87
N GLY A 24 -21.12 4.16 24.90
CA GLY A 24 -19.78 3.93 25.46
C GLY A 24 -18.70 3.48 24.47
N ALA A 25 -19.01 3.32 23.17
CA ALA A 25 -18.04 3.01 22.12
C ALA A 25 -17.72 4.27 21.27
N PRO A 26 -16.49 4.40 20.75
CA PRO A 26 -16.17 5.47 19.80
C PRO A 26 -16.98 5.31 18.51
N ALA A 27 -17.38 6.43 17.91
CA ALA A 27 -18.15 6.43 16.67
C ALA A 27 -17.40 5.68 15.56
N PRO A 28 -18.03 4.68 14.92
CA PRO A 28 -17.41 3.93 13.83
C PRO A 28 -17.15 4.87 12.65
N ARG A 29 -16.01 4.68 11.98
CA ARG A 29 -15.58 5.54 10.85
C ARG A 29 -16.15 5.09 9.50
N TYR A 30 -16.75 3.92 9.45
CA TYR A 30 -17.26 3.30 8.24
C TYR A 30 -18.72 2.88 8.42
N CYS A 31 -19.44 2.72 7.32
CA CYS A 31 -20.81 2.22 7.31
C CYS A 31 -20.86 0.68 7.34
N GLU A 32 -22.06 0.10 7.47
CA GLU A 32 -22.31 -1.34 7.62
C GLU A 32 -21.94 -2.21 6.38
N HIS A 33 -21.45 -1.61 5.30
CA HIS A 33 -21.03 -2.39 4.14
C HIS A 33 -19.82 -3.27 4.48
N PRO A 34 -19.85 -4.58 4.18
CA PRO A 34 -18.78 -5.52 4.56
C PRO A 34 -17.41 -5.15 3.94
N GLU A 35 -17.42 -4.47 2.79
CA GLU A 35 -16.25 -3.97 2.09
C GLU A 35 -15.72 -2.63 2.63
N HIS A 36 -16.53 -1.91 3.42
CA HIS A 36 -16.20 -0.59 3.95
C HIS A 36 -15.59 -0.73 5.34
N ASN A 37 -14.37 -1.24 5.36
CA ASN A 37 -13.55 -1.33 6.56
C ASN A 37 -12.16 -0.73 6.29
N ALA A 38 -11.32 -0.63 7.32
CA ALA A 38 -9.99 -0.04 7.22
C ALA A 38 -9.10 -0.76 6.18
N LEU A 39 -9.18 -2.09 6.08
CA LEU A 39 -8.40 -2.87 5.12
C LEU A 39 -8.91 -2.68 3.69
N GLY A 40 -10.23 -2.64 3.48
CA GLY A 40 -10.84 -2.37 2.18
C GLY A 40 -10.50 -0.98 1.67
N ALA A 41 -10.56 0.04 2.55
CA ALA A 41 -10.15 1.40 2.23
C ALA A 41 -8.66 1.45 1.83
N PHE A 42 -7.78 0.79 2.60
CA PHE A 42 -6.35 0.73 2.31
C PHE A 42 -6.05 0.06 0.95
N ARG A 43 -6.71 -1.06 0.64
CA ARG A 43 -6.59 -1.75 -0.66
C ARG A 43 -7.00 -0.83 -1.82
N LYS A 44 -8.12 -0.12 -1.70
CA LYS A 44 -8.57 0.84 -2.73
C LYS A 44 -7.63 2.04 -2.87
N PHE A 45 -7.08 2.57 -1.78
CA PHE A 45 -6.07 3.64 -1.86
C PHE A 45 -4.79 3.17 -2.57
N ARG A 46 -4.33 1.95 -2.29
CA ARG A 46 -3.15 1.37 -2.94
C ARG A 46 -3.40 1.16 -4.44
N ALA A 47 -4.56 0.61 -4.81
CA ALA A 47 -4.95 0.43 -6.21
C ALA A 47 -5.05 1.76 -6.95
N LYS A 48 -5.69 2.78 -6.36
CA LYS A 48 -5.79 4.12 -6.97
C LYS A 48 -4.42 4.80 -7.10
N ARG A 49 -3.50 4.59 -6.15
CA ARG A 49 -2.11 5.07 -6.24
C ARG A 49 -1.34 4.36 -7.36
N GLN A 50 -1.53 3.05 -7.53
CA GLN A 50 -0.95 2.30 -8.65
C GLN A 50 -1.48 2.79 -10.00
N GLN A 51 -2.80 2.96 -10.14
CA GLN A 51 -3.40 3.52 -11.37
C GLN A 51 -2.85 4.91 -11.70
N ARG A 52 -2.68 5.81 -10.70
CA ARG A 52 -2.04 7.11 -10.91
C ARG A 52 -0.58 6.99 -11.33
N LYS A 53 0.17 6.05 -10.75
CA LYS A 53 1.57 5.80 -11.11
C LYS A 53 1.67 5.27 -12.54
N GLU A 54 0.79 4.37 -12.93
CA GLU A 54 0.72 3.82 -14.28
C GLU A 54 0.29 4.87 -15.30
N GLY A 55 -0.77 5.65 -15.01
CA GLY A 55 -1.17 6.78 -15.85
C GLY A 55 -0.05 7.82 -16.01
N LYS A 56 0.74 8.10 -14.96
CA LYS A 56 1.92 8.97 -15.06
C LYS A 56 3.02 8.34 -15.94
N ARG A 57 3.24 7.03 -15.85
CA ARG A 57 4.18 6.30 -16.72
C ARG A 57 3.74 6.31 -18.18
N GLN A 58 2.46 6.03 -18.45
CA GLN A 58 1.88 6.08 -19.79
C GLN A 58 1.95 7.49 -20.39
N ALA A 59 1.62 8.53 -19.61
CA ALA A 59 1.74 9.92 -20.05
C ALA A 59 3.20 10.32 -20.34
N ALA A 60 4.16 9.83 -19.54
CA ALA A 60 5.58 10.06 -19.79
C ALA A 60 6.07 9.30 -21.04
N ALA A 61 5.60 8.08 -21.26
CA ALA A 61 5.91 7.29 -22.45
C ALA A 61 5.33 7.93 -23.73
N ALA A 62 4.08 8.42 -23.68
CA ALA A 62 3.45 9.15 -24.78
C ALA A 62 4.20 10.44 -25.13
N LYS A 63 4.68 11.18 -24.11
CA LYS A 63 5.55 12.36 -24.33
C LYS A 63 6.88 12.01 -25.00
N LYS A 64 7.52 10.90 -24.60
CA LYS A 64 8.76 10.43 -25.26
C LYS A 64 8.53 9.95 -26.69
N ALA A 65 7.39 9.32 -26.98
CA ALA A 65 7.05 8.87 -28.33
C ALA A 65 6.72 10.03 -29.29
N GLY A 66 6.23 11.17 -28.77
CA GLY A 66 6.01 12.39 -29.55
C GLY A 66 7.27 13.21 -29.84
N ASP A 67 8.40 12.88 -29.19
CA ASP A 67 9.68 13.61 -29.30
C ASP A 67 10.69 12.82 -30.16
N MET A 68 10.21 12.29 -31.30
CA MET A 68 11.08 11.79 -32.37
C MET A 68 11.65 12.99 -33.16
N PRO A 69 12.95 12.99 -33.51
CA PRO A 69 13.60 14.15 -34.09
C PRO A 69 13.14 14.35 -35.55
N VAL A 70 12.33 15.38 -35.77
CA VAL A 70 12.15 15.96 -37.11
C VAL A 70 13.41 16.74 -37.44
N THR A 71 14.18 16.23 -38.41
CA THR A 71 15.32 16.93 -39.03
C THR A 71 14.88 18.24 -39.68
N ALA A 72 15.53 19.36 -39.29
CA ALA A 72 15.79 20.66 -39.98
C ALA A 72 14.78 21.15 -41.05
N ALA A 73 14.25 22.39 -41.10
CA ALA A 73 14.71 23.74 -40.73
C ALA A 73 13.50 24.74 -40.80
N PRO A 74 13.68 26.09 -40.86
CA PRO A 74 13.83 26.98 -39.72
C PRO A 74 12.69 28.02 -39.57
N ALA A 75 12.68 28.64 -38.38
CA ALA A 75 12.06 29.92 -38.03
C ALA A 75 10.52 30.05 -38.11
N ALA A 76 9.88 30.07 -36.94
CA ALA A 76 9.01 31.19 -36.52
C ALA A 76 8.49 30.97 -35.10
N ASP A 77 8.41 32.08 -34.37
CA ASP A 77 7.49 32.39 -33.28
C ASP A 77 7.62 31.68 -31.92
N PHE A 78 8.23 32.45 -31.02
CA PHE A 78 7.95 32.49 -29.59
C PHE A 78 6.46 32.25 -29.30
N THR A 79 6.14 31.07 -28.76
CA THR A 79 4.87 30.85 -28.05
C THR A 79 5.18 30.47 -26.61
N SER A 80 4.74 31.34 -25.71
CA SER A 80 4.92 31.31 -24.26
C SER A 80 4.44 30.01 -23.60
N PRO A 81 4.99 29.63 -22.43
CA PRO A 81 4.57 28.43 -21.71
C PRO A 81 3.14 28.57 -21.13
N PRO A 82 2.41 27.46 -20.95
CA PRO A 82 1.06 27.49 -20.40
C PRO A 82 1.10 27.81 -18.90
N VAL A 83 0.41 28.88 -18.55
CA VAL A 83 0.07 29.27 -17.17
C VAL A 83 -0.75 28.14 -16.54
N VAL A 84 -0.29 27.67 -15.39
CA VAL A 84 -1.00 26.72 -14.53
C VAL A 84 -2.12 27.47 -13.79
N PRO A 85 -3.42 27.10 -13.92
CA PRO A 85 -4.46 27.64 -13.06
C PRO A 85 -4.49 26.86 -11.73
N GLY A 86 -3.92 27.46 -10.70
CA GLY A 86 -4.16 27.10 -9.28
C GLY A 86 -5.36 27.87 -8.70
N PRO A 87 -5.91 27.44 -7.55
CA PRO A 87 -7.34 27.30 -7.35
C PRO A 87 -8.03 28.53 -6.74
N GLY A 88 -9.32 28.67 -7.10
CA GLY A 88 -10.40 28.81 -6.13
C GLY A 88 -10.43 30.05 -5.24
N THR A 89 -11.17 31.05 -5.75
CA THR A 89 -12.39 31.59 -5.11
C THR A 89 -12.25 32.29 -3.74
N ALA A 90 -12.09 33.61 -3.79
CA ALA A 90 -12.63 34.53 -2.79
C ALA A 90 -14.10 34.83 -3.11
N PRO A 91 -15.04 34.80 -2.13
CA PRO A 91 -16.41 35.21 -2.37
C PRO A 91 -16.50 36.74 -2.50
N ARG A 92 -17.18 37.16 -3.57
CA ARG A 92 -17.59 38.53 -3.89
C ARG A 92 -18.91 38.81 -3.14
N PRO A 93 -19.07 39.97 -2.47
CA PRO A 93 -20.36 40.33 -1.88
C PRO A 93 -21.33 40.73 -3.00
N GLU A 94 -22.44 40.00 -3.11
CA GLU A 94 -23.59 40.36 -3.94
C GLU A 94 -24.50 41.34 -3.20
N ALA A 95 -24.90 42.37 -3.93
CA ALA A 95 -25.88 43.37 -3.53
C ALA A 95 -27.29 42.75 -3.50
N VAL A 96 -28.04 43.06 -2.45
CA VAL A 96 -29.47 42.71 -2.28
C VAL A 96 -30.34 43.90 -2.73
N PRO A 97 -31.42 43.67 -3.50
CA PRO A 97 -32.40 44.70 -3.87
C PRO A 97 -33.45 44.97 -2.78
N PRO A 98 -34.15 46.11 -2.83
CA PRO A 98 -35.21 46.48 -1.88
C PRO A 98 -36.61 46.09 -2.40
N GLU A 99 -37.52 45.72 -1.49
CA GLU A 99 -38.89 46.24 -1.36
C GLU A 99 -39.74 45.37 -0.40
N ALA A 100 -40.26 46.00 0.66
CA ALA A 100 -41.69 46.18 0.98
C ALA A 100 -42.41 44.93 1.54
N ALA A 101 -43.35 44.99 2.48
CA ALA A 101 -43.88 46.00 3.38
C ALA A 101 -44.80 45.22 4.34
N GLY A 102 -44.94 45.73 5.57
CA GLY A 102 -46.04 45.35 6.45
C GLY A 102 -45.60 44.66 7.73
N MET A 103 -45.52 45.44 8.82
CA MET A 103 -46.20 45.16 10.08
C MET A 103 -45.97 46.36 11.01
N ALA A 104 -46.96 47.25 11.01
CA ALA A 104 -47.02 48.42 11.88
C ALA A 104 -47.97 48.12 13.04
N SER A 105 -47.45 47.57 14.16
CA SER A 105 -48.12 47.65 15.48
C SER A 105 -47.32 47.09 16.67
N GLU A 106 -45.99 46.96 16.60
CA GLU A 106 -45.15 46.56 17.77
C GLU A 106 -43.94 47.50 17.99
N LEU A 107 -43.98 48.71 17.41
CA LEU A 107 -42.81 49.60 17.22
C LEU A 107 -42.51 50.58 18.37
N LEU A 108 -43.16 50.47 19.53
CA LEU A 108 -42.92 51.39 20.65
C LEU A 108 -42.19 50.78 21.86
N ASP A 109 -42.17 49.45 22.02
CA ASP A 109 -41.30 48.77 23.01
C ASP A 109 -39.94 48.35 22.42
N SER A 110 -39.85 47.96 21.14
CA SER A 110 -38.57 47.62 20.49
C SER A 110 -37.68 48.82 20.18
N ALA A 111 -38.17 50.06 20.25
CA ALA A 111 -37.39 51.25 19.96
C ALA A 111 -36.40 51.62 21.09
N MET A 112 -36.67 51.22 22.35
CA MET A 112 -35.71 51.39 23.46
C MET A 112 -34.70 50.24 23.53
N GLU A 113 -35.05 49.03 23.08
CA GLU A 113 -34.15 47.87 23.05
C GLU A 113 -33.16 47.95 21.86
N ALA A 114 -33.61 48.39 20.68
CA ALA A 114 -32.73 48.68 19.53
C ALA A 114 -31.80 49.89 19.74
N ALA A 115 -32.20 50.87 20.57
CA ALA A 115 -31.34 51.98 20.97
C ALA A 115 -30.23 51.54 21.95
N ALA A 116 -30.47 50.50 22.76
CA ALA A 116 -29.47 49.89 23.63
C ALA A 116 -28.51 48.96 22.86
N GLU A 117 -29.01 48.16 21.90
CA GLU A 117 -28.18 47.32 21.01
C GLU A 117 -27.30 48.16 20.07
N SER A 118 -27.79 49.28 19.53
CA SER A 118 -26.96 50.17 18.69
C SER A 118 -25.88 50.93 19.48
N ALA A 119 -26.06 51.10 20.80
CA ALA A 119 -25.05 51.67 21.69
C ALA A 119 -23.95 50.65 22.02
N THR A 120 -24.28 49.36 22.12
CA THR A 120 -23.31 48.26 22.28
C THR A 120 -22.57 47.93 20.99
N ASP A 121 -23.23 48.02 19.83
CA ASP A 121 -22.58 47.87 18.52
C ASP A 121 -21.57 49.01 18.27
N ASN A 122 -21.89 50.23 18.70
CA ASN A 122 -20.95 51.35 18.67
C ASN A 122 -19.75 51.15 19.62
N ALA A 123 -19.92 50.44 20.73
CA ALA A 123 -18.82 50.10 21.63
C ALA A 123 -17.90 49.04 20.99
N GLY A 124 -18.47 48.00 20.37
CA GLY A 124 -17.71 46.99 19.62
C GLY A 124 -16.93 47.59 18.43
N ALA A 125 -17.56 48.48 17.66
CA ALA A 125 -16.90 49.18 16.56
C ALA A 125 -15.72 50.05 17.03
N ARG A 126 -15.83 50.67 18.21
CA ARG A 126 -14.73 51.45 18.79
C ARG A 126 -13.58 50.55 19.23
N ASP A 127 -13.88 49.41 19.87
CA ASP A 127 -12.86 48.47 20.30
C ASP A 127 -12.11 47.85 19.11
N GLU A 128 -12.81 47.57 18.00
CA GLU A 128 -12.18 47.12 16.75
C GLU A 128 -11.24 48.18 16.14
N ILE A 129 -11.66 49.45 16.12
CA ILE A 129 -10.82 50.56 15.64
C ILE A 129 -9.58 50.70 16.52
N VAL A 130 -9.74 50.61 17.86
CA VAL A 130 -8.61 50.69 18.79
C VAL A 130 -7.67 49.50 18.60
N ALA A 131 -8.18 48.29 18.41
CA ALA A 131 -7.38 47.11 18.13
C ALA A 131 -6.58 47.26 16.82
N LEU A 132 -7.21 47.82 15.78
CA LEU A 132 -6.58 48.05 14.49
C LEU A 132 -5.53 49.16 14.55
N MET A 133 -5.80 50.25 15.29
CA MET A 133 -4.82 51.31 15.56
C MET A 133 -3.65 50.79 16.39
N THR A 134 -3.90 49.95 17.39
CA THR A 134 -2.85 49.34 18.22
C THR A 134 -1.97 48.42 17.37
N ARG A 135 -2.58 47.60 16.49
CA ARG A 135 -1.85 46.76 15.54
C ARG A 135 -1.01 47.59 14.57
N LEU A 136 -1.59 48.64 13.96
CA LEU A 136 -0.87 49.57 13.10
C LEU A 136 0.30 50.22 13.82
N ALA A 137 0.11 50.69 15.06
CA ALA A 137 1.16 51.29 15.86
C ALA A 137 2.28 50.29 16.21
N THR A 138 1.94 49.01 16.36
CA THR A 138 2.92 47.94 16.61
C THR A 138 3.69 47.58 15.34
N ASP A 139 3.04 47.58 14.18
CA ASP A 139 3.63 47.20 12.89
C ASP A 139 4.37 48.37 12.19
N LEU A 140 4.02 49.64 12.49
CA LEU A 140 4.60 50.83 11.85
C LEU A 140 6.14 50.91 11.96
N PRO A 141 6.77 50.63 13.12
CA PRO A 141 8.23 50.67 13.24
C PRO A 141 8.93 49.68 12.29
N ALA A 142 8.37 48.47 12.14
CA ALA A 142 8.91 47.47 11.21
C ALA A 142 8.77 47.93 9.75
N TYR A 143 7.65 48.56 9.37
CA TYR A 143 7.49 49.15 8.05
C TYR A 143 8.46 50.32 7.79
N ILE A 144 8.76 51.13 8.80
CA ILE A 144 9.75 52.22 8.68
C ILE A 144 11.15 51.64 8.46
N GLU A 145 11.52 50.58 9.17
CA GLU A 145 12.78 49.87 8.94
C GLU A 145 12.85 49.30 7.52
N GLU A 146 11.81 48.58 7.06
CA GLU A 146 11.76 48.04 5.69
C GLU A 146 11.83 49.13 4.62
N LEU A 147 11.15 50.27 4.83
CA LEU A 147 11.28 51.41 3.92
C LEU A 147 12.69 52.03 3.95
N ALA A 148 13.34 52.10 5.11
CA ALA A 148 14.74 52.54 5.22
C ALA A 148 15.69 51.60 4.47
N ILE A 149 15.42 50.29 4.49
CA ILE A 149 16.19 49.28 3.76
C ILE A 149 15.92 49.36 2.24
N ILE A 150 14.66 49.57 1.83
CA ILE A 150 14.30 49.69 0.41
C ILE A 150 14.86 50.99 -0.19
N THR A 151 14.96 52.06 0.62
CA THR A 151 15.52 53.35 0.18
C THR A 151 17.05 53.35 0.15
N ASP A 152 17.70 52.44 0.87
CA ASP A 152 19.14 52.17 0.75
C ASP A 152 19.39 51.03 -0.26
N SER A 153 19.63 51.40 -1.51
CA SER A 153 19.87 50.43 -2.58
C SER A 153 21.05 49.50 -2.30
N ALA A 154 22.09 49.97 -1.59
CA ALA A 154 23.24 49.14 -1.26
C ALA A 154 22.90 48.10 -0.19
N ALA A 155 22.11 48.47 0.82
CA ALA A 155 21.60 47.53 1.82
C ALA A 155 20.66 46.48 1.19
N ALA A 156 19.80 46.89 0.26
CA ALA A 156 18.91 45.98 -0.47
C ALA A 156 19.69 44.97 -1.34
N GLU A 157 20.68 45.43 -2.11
CA GLU A 157 21.54 44.56 -2.93
C GLU A 157 22.30 43.54 -2.07
N ALA A 158 22.86 43.97 -0.94
CA ALA A 158 23.55 43.06 -0.02
C ALA A 158 22.61 41.97 0.53
N ARG A 159 21.35 42.30 0.85
CA ARG A 159 20.35 41.31 1.28
C ARG A 159 20.00 40.33 0.16
N ILE A 160 19.82 40.83 -1.08
CA ILE A 160 19.54 39.98 -2.23
C ILE A 160 20.70 39.02 -2.48
N GLU A 161 21.94 39.50 -2.39
CA GLU A 161 23.14 38.66 -2.57
C GLU A 161 23.20 37.57 -1.49
N VAL A 162 22.95 37.91 -0.22
CA VAL A 162 22.94 36.93 0.88
C VAL A 162 21.84 35.89 0.67
N VAL A 163 20.62 36.31 0.34
CA VAL A 163 19.50 35.38 0.10
C VAL A 163 19.77 34.50 -1.12
N THR A 164 20.36 35.05 -2.17
CA THR A 164 20.73 34.31 -3.39
C THR A 164 21.83 33.29 -3.12
N LYS A 165 22.85 33.65 -2.35
CA LYS A 165 23.90 32.71 -1.91
C LYS A 165 23.31 31.60 -1.03
N ALA A 166 22.45 31.96 -0.08
CA ALA A 166 21.80 30.98 0.81
C ALA A 166 20.82 30.07 0.05
N SER A 167 20.12 30.56 -0.97
CA SER A 167 19.25 29.74 -1.81
C SER A 167 20.07 28.78 -2.67
N ALA A 168 21.14 29.25 -3.31
CA ALA A 168 22.05 28.41 -4.10
C ALA A 168 22.68 27.30 -3.24
N GLN A 169 23.13 27.62 -2.02
CA GLN A 169 23.66 26.63 -1.08
C GLN A 169 22.61 25.57 -0.68
N ARG A 170 21.37 25.98 -0.44
CA ARG A 170 20.27 25.04 -0.14
C ARG A 170 19.95 24.13 -1.31
N THR A 171 20.00 24.64 -2.53
CA THR A 171 19.80 23.84 -3.75
C THR A 171 20.92 22.82 -3.90
N LEU A 172 22.19 23.23 -3.80
CA LEU A 172 23.32 22.32 -3.86
C LEU A 172 23.26 21.22 -2.78
N ALA A 173 22.90 21.59 -1.55
CA ALA A 173 22.73 20.61 -0.48
C ALA A 173 21.55 19.65 -0.72
N ALA A 174 20.49 20.10 -1.39
CA ALA A 174 19.37 19.25 -1.79
C ALA A 174 19.79 18.29 -2.91
N GLU A 175 20.54 18.75 -3.90
CA GLU A 175 21.09 17.94 -5.00
C GLU A 175 22.06 16.87 -4.48
N GLN A 176 22.97 17.23 -3.57
CA GLN A 176 23.88 16.26 -2.95
C GLN A 176 23.14 15.17 -2.20
N ARG A 177 22.09 15.52 -1.45
CA ARG A 177 21.25 14.53 -0.77
C ARG A 177 20.47 13.65 -1.74
N ALA A 178 20.01 14.22 -2.86
CA ALA A 178 19.33 13.46 -3.90
C ALA A 178 20.30 12.46 -4.56
N ALA A 179 21.52 12.89 -4.92
CA ALA A 179 22.55 12.03 -5.50
C ALA A 179 22.94 10.87 -4.56
N LEU A 180 23.16 11.14 -3.27
CA LEU A 180 23.44 10.09 -2.29
C LEU A 180 22.25 9.12 -2.11
N ALA A 181 21.02 9.61 -2.21
CA ALA A 181 19.84 8.77 -2.15
C ALA A 181 19.67 7.90 -3.41
N GLU A 182 20.06 8.41 -4.58
CA GLU A 182 20.08 7.65 -5.84
C GLU A 182 21.14 6.54 -5.79
N GLU A 183 22.38 6.85 -5.39
CA GLU A 183 23.44 5.86 -5.21
C GLU A 183 23.05 4.77 -4.19
N ALA A 184 22.45 5.17 -3.07
CA ALA A 184 21.94 4.21 -2.08
C ALA A 184 20.81 3.33 -2.62
N ALA A 185 19.97 3.86 -3.52
CA ALA A 185 18.92 3.10 -4.17
C ALA A 185 19.50 2.11 -5.19
N GLU A 186 20.51 2.51 -5.97
CA GLU A 186 21.21 1.63 -6.91
C GLU A 186 21.88 0.46 -6.18
N MET A 187 22.65 0.74 -5.11
CA MET A 187 23.24 -0.31 -4.28
C MET A 187 22.20 -1.25 -3.66
N ALA A 188 21.01 -0.75 -3.33
CA ALA A 188 19.93 -1.59 -2.81
C ALA A 188 19.32 -2.50 -3.87
N VAL A 189 19.24 -2.03 -5.12
CA VAL A 189 18.81 -2.85 -6.27
C VAL A 189 19.85 -3.93 -6.56
N ASP A 190 21.14 -3.58 -6.64
CA ASP A 190 22.20 -4.57 -6.90
C ASP A 190 22.22 -5.69 -5.86
N ARG A 191 22.03 -5.36 -4.57
CA ARG A 191 21.93 -6.34 -3.48
C ARG A 191 20.69 -7.22 -3.60
N LEU A 192 19.58 -6.66 -4.09
CA LEU A 192 18.36 -7.43 -4.32
C LEU A 192 18.58 -8.42 -5.46
N ASP A 193 19.19 -7.99 -6.57
CA ASP A 193 19.49 -8.84 -7.73
C ASP A 193 20.50 -9.94 -7.39
N GLU A 194 21.47 -9.68 -6.50
CA GLU A 194 22.37 -10.70 -5.95
C GLU A 194 21.61 -11.71 -5.07
N ALA A 195 20.73 -11.23 -4.19
CA ALA A 195 19.93 -12.10 -3.34
C ALA A 195 18.96 -12.99 -4.14
N GLU A 196 18.35 -12.45 -5.21
CA GLU A 196 17.48 -13.20 -6.11
C GLU A 196 18.26 -14.31 -6.83
N ARG A 197 19.44 -14.01 -7.38
CA ARG A 197 20.30 -15.02 -8.02
C ARG A 197 20.71 -16.12 -7.05
N ASN A 198 21.15 -15.77 -5.84
CA ASN A 198 21.53 -16.74 -4.82
C ASN A 198 20.34 -17.64 -4.43
N PHE A 199 19.15 -17.06 -4.32
CA PHE A 199 17.94 -17.83 -4.03
C PHE A 199 17.60 -18.80 -5.17
N GLU A 200 17.69 -18.35 -6.43
CA GLU A 200 17.49 -19.22 -7.59
C GLU A 200 18.47 -20.40 -7.58
N GLU A 201 19.76 -20.14 -7.40
CA GLU A 201 20.81 -21.17 -7.30
C GLU A 201 20.57 -22.16 -6.15
N GLU A 202 20.20 -21.67 -4.96
CA GLU A 202 19.87 -22.53 -3.82
C GLU A 202 18.63 -23.38 -4.07
N THR A 203 17.59 -22.82 -4.71
CA THR A 203 16.39 -23.59 -5.04
C THR A 203 16.67 -24.66 -6.08
N GLU A 204 17.50 -24.39 -7.08
CA GLU A 204 17.95 -25.39 -8.05
C GLU A 204 18.77 -26.48 -7.37
N ARG A 205 19.69 -26.11 -6.48
CA ARG A 205 20.46 -27.06 -5.67
C ARG A 205 19.55 -27.97 -4.85
N ILE A 206 18.58 -27.42 -4.14
CA ILE A 206 17.61 -28.20 -3.35
C ILE A 206 16.78 -29.12 -4.25
N ARG A 207 16.31 -28.65 -5.41
CA ARG A 207 15.56 -29.47 -6.37
C ARG A 207 16.41 -30.64 -6.89
N THR A 208 17.67 -30.40 -7.23
CA THR A 208 18.55 -31.48 -7.71
C THR A 208 18.91 -32.48 -6.60
N GLU A 209 19.13 -32.02 -5.38
CA GLU A 209 19.41 -32.89 -4.23
C GLU A 209 18.20 -33.75 -3.87
N THR A 210 17.01 -33.14 -3.78
CA THR A 210 15.77 -33.87 -3.50
C THR A 210 15.43 -34.88 -4.59
N ALA A 211 15.66 -34.54 -5.87
CA ALA A 211 15.50 -35.49 -6.96
C ALA A 211 16.42 -36.71 -6.82
N LYS A 212 17.69 -36.50 -6.41
CA LYS A 212 18.62 -37.61 -6.12
C LYS A 212 18.15 -38.46 -4.94
N GLN A 213 17.74 -37.84 -3.83
CA GLN A 213 17.24 -38.56 -2.67
C GLN A 213 16.00 -39.41 -2.99
N VAL A 214 15.09 -38.89 -3.83
CA VAL A 214 13.92 -39.65 -4.30
C VAL A 214 14.36 -40.83 -5.17
N ALA A 215 15.29 -40.62 -6.10
CA ALA A 215 15.83 -41.70 -6.93
C ALA A 215 16.51 -42.80 -6.10
N ASP A 216 17.29 -42.43 -5.08
CA ASP A 216 17.94 -43.37 -4.16
C ASP A 216 16.90 -44.14 -3.33
N ALA A 217 15.86 -43.47 -2.85
CA ALA A 217 14.77 -44.11 -2.12
C ALA A 217 13.98 -45.10 -2.98
N ASP A 218 13.71 -44.75 -4.24
CA ASP A 218 13.03 -45.64 -5.18
C ASP A 218 13.90 -46.83 -5.58
N PHE A 219 15.21 -46.64 -5.70
CA PHE A 219 16.16 -47.74 -5.89
C PHE A 219 16.12 -48.73 -4.72
N VAL A 220 16.18 -48.24 -3.47
CA VAL A 220 16.11 -49.11 -2.28
C VAL A 220 14.76 -49.83 -2.20
N ARG A 221 13.66 -49.16 -2.52
CA ARG A 221 12.33 -49.80 -2.57
C ARG A 221 12.29 -50.94 -3.58
N ALA A 222 12.79 -50.71 -4.80
CA ALA A 222 12.85 -51.75 -5.83
C ALA A 222 13.75 -52.93 -5.39
N GLU A 223 14.86 -52.65 -4.69
CA GLU A 223 15.71 -53.72 -4.17
C GLU A 223 15.01 -54.53 -3.06
N LEU A 224 14.30 -53.87 -2.15
CA LEU A 224 13.50 -54.52 -1.11
C LEU A 224 12.38 -55.38 -1.70
N GLU A 225 11.72 -54.94 -2.77
CA GLU A 225 10.74 -55.76 -3.50
C GLU A 225 11.39 -57.02 -4.08
N ARG A 226 12.57 -56.91 -4.71
CA ARG A 226 13.33 -58.08 -5.19
C ARG A 226 13.76 -59.02 -4.06
N TYR A 227 14.09 -58.50 -2.88
CA TYR A 227 14.36 -59.36 -1.71
C TYR A 227 13.09 -60.07 -1.24
N ARG A 228 11.95 -59.37 -1.18
CA ARG A 228 10.66 -59.97 -0.80
C ARG A 228 10.26 -61.08 -1.77
N GLU A 229 10.39 -60.86 -3.07
CA GLU A 229 10.12 -61.88 -4.10
C GLU A 229 11.02 -63.11 -3.92
N ARG A 230 12.34 -62.90 -3.69
CA ARG A 230 13.26 -64.01 -3.43
C ARG A 230 12.93 -64.78 -2.15
N VAL A 231 12.51 -64.08 -1.09
CA VAL A 231 12.07 -64.73 0.15
C VAL A 231 10.82 -65.57 -0.12
N GLY A 232 9.81 -65.03 -0.83
CA GLY A 232 8.62 -65.78 -1.20
C GLY A 232 8.94 -67.05 -2.00
N GLN A 233 9.85 -66.97 -2.98
CA GLN A 233 10.31 -68.15 -3.73
C GLN A 233 11.02 -69.19 -2.85
N LEU A 234 11.78 -68.74 -1.84
CA LEU A 234 12.44 -69.65 -0.89
C LEU A 234 11.42 -70.31 0.04
N GLU A 235 10.40 -69.58 0.48
CA GLU A 235 9.30 -70.11 1.28
C GLU A 235 8.52 -71.18 0.50
N GLU A 236 8.13 -70.90 -0.74
CA GLU A 236 7.47 -71.88 -1.62
C GLU A 236 8.31 -73.15 -1.80
N ARG A 237 9.64 -73.01 -2.02
CA ARG A 237 10.56 -74.15 -2.13
C ARG A 237 10.67 -74.94 -0.82
N LEU A 238 10.65 -74.27 0.34
CA LEU A 238 10.67 -74.95 1.63
C LEU A 238 9.38 -75.74 1.86
N ASP A 239 8.23 -75.18 1.50
CA ASP A 239 6.95 -75.87 1.60
C ASP A 239 6.89 -77.07 0.67
N GLN A 240 7.38 -76.96 -0.56
CA GLN A 240 7.52 -78.10 -1.47
C GLN A 240 8.39 -79.22 -0.85
N VAL A 241 9.55 -78.88 -0.28
CA VAL A 241 10.43 -79.88 0.37
C VAL A 241 9.75 -80.52 1.59
N ARG A 242 8.92 -79.77 2.33
CA ARG A 242 8.13 -80.33 3.44
C ARG A 242 7.10 -81.33 2.94
N GLU A 243 6.37 -80.99 1.88
CA GLU A 243 5.41 -81.88 1.24
C GLU A 243 6.08 -83.16 0.73
N GLU A 244 7.21 -83.04 0.03
CA GLU A 244 8.03 -84.18 -0.43
C GLU A 244 8.53 -85.05 0.74
N ALA A 245 8.94 -84.43 1.85
CA ALA A 245 9.37 -85.16 3.04
C ALA A 245 8.19 -85.86 3.76
N ASP A 246 7.00 -85.28 3.73
CA ASP A 246 5.76 -85.88 4.23
C ASP A 246 5.32 -87.05 3.34
N THR A 247 5.33 -86.92 2.02
CA THR A 247 5.00 -88.01 1.09
C THR A 247 5.98 -89.18 1.25
N ALA A 248 7.28 -88.92 1.27
CA ALA A 248 8.29 -89.96 1.51
C ALA A 248 8.17 -90.62 2.90
N ARG A 249 7.62 -89.93 3.90
CA ARG A 249 7.27 -90.56 5.20
C ARG A 249 6.06 -91.47 5.09
N ARG A 250 5.01 -91.06 4.36
CA ARG A 250 3.82 -91.90 4.12
C ARG A 250 4.18 -93.15 3.33
N GLU A 251 4.89 -93.01 2.21
CA GLU A 251 5.33 -94.13 1.38
C GLU A 251 6.19 -95.14 2.16
N ARG A 252 7.12 -94.66 3.00
CA ARG A 252 7.90 -95.56 3.89
C ARG A 252 7.02 -96.29 4.90
N GLY A 253 5.99 -95.63 5.42
CA GLY A 253 5.01 -96.26 6.31
C GLY A 253 4.20 -97.34 5.61
N ASP A 254 3.72 -97.05 4.39
CA ASP A 254 2.95 -98.01 3.58
C ASP A 254 3.80 -99.23 3.20
N LEU A 255 5.03 -99.02 2.73
CA LEU A 255 5.97 -100.10 2.46
C LEU A 255 6.28 -100.95 3.70
N ALA A 256 6.41 -100.33 4.88
CA ALA A 256 6.61 -101.07 6.12
C ALA A 256 5.40 -101.97 6.45
N LEU A 257 4.18 -101.46 6.30
CA LEU A 257 2.95 -102.24 6.49
C LEU A 257 2.83 -103.38 5.47
N GLU A 258 3.21 -103.16 4.22
CA GLU A 258 3.24 -104.21 3.19
C GLU A 258 4.23 -105.32 3.54
N ILE A 259 5.43 -104.97 4.01
CA ILE A 259 6.43 -105.93 4.49
C ILE A 259 5.88 -106.74 5.68
N GLU A 260 5.21 -106.09 6.63
CA GLU A 260 4.57 -106.77 7.77
C GLU A 260 3.48 -107.74 7.32
N ARG A 261 2.60 -107.32 6.40
CA ARG A 261 1.57 -108.21 5.81
C ARG A 261 2.20 -109.41 5.10
N HIS A 262 3.27 -109.19 4.33
CA HIS A 262 3.98 -110.27 3.64
C HIS A 262 4.64 -111.24 4.64
N ARG A 263 5.22 -110.74 5.74
CA ARG A 263 5.76 -111.60 6.81
C ARG A 263 4.66 -112.42 7.49
N ALA A 264 3.50 -111.83 7.76
CA ALA A 264 2.37 -112.53 8.35
C ALA A 264 1.81 -113.61 7.42
N ALA A 265 1.76 -113.36 6.10
CA ALA A 265 1.23 -114.31 5.12
C ALA A 265 2.14 -115.51 4.83
N HIS A 266 3.46 -115.39 5.04
CA HIS A 266 4.46 -116.43 4.75
C HIS A 266 5.12 -117.02 6.02
N GLY A 267 4.61 -116.69 7.20
CA GLY A 267 5.17 -117.04 8.50
C GLY A 267 4.50 -118.21 9.25
N GLU A 268 3.68 -119.01 8.56
CA GLU A 268 3.24 -120.35 8.98
C GLU A 268 3.89 -121.42 8.09
#